data_AF-A0A1V4R2F6-F1
#
_entry.id   AF-A0A1V4R2F6-F1
#
_cell.length_a   1.000
_cell.length_b   1.000
_cell.length_c   1.000
_cell.angle_alpha   90.00
_cell.angle_beta   90.00
_cell.angle_gamma   90.00
#
_symmetry.space_group_name_H-M   'P 1'
#
loop_
_entity.id
_entity.type
_entity.pdbx_description
1 polymer ?
#
loop_
_entity_poly.entity_id
_entity_poly.type
_entity_poly.pdbx_seq_one_letter_code
_entity_poly.pdbx_strand_id
1 'polypeptide(L)' 'MNTQTVIGLEVHAQLSTQSKIFCGCSTAFGAEPNTHGCPVCTG' A
#
# COMPACT_ATOMS: atom_id res chain seq x y z
N MET A 1 -23.46 -12.50 34.83
CA MET A 1 -22.96 -11.40 33.98
C MET A 1 -22.84 -11.95 32.57
N ASN A 2 -23.73 -11.55 31.66
CA ASN A 2 -23.71 -12.02 30.27
C ASN A 2 -23.08 -10.89 29.45
N THR A 3 -21.81 -11.01 29.08
CA THR A 3 -21.14 -10.09 28.17
C THR A 3 -20.91 -10.79 26.82
N GLN A 4 -21.10 -10.05 25.74
CA GLN A 4 -20.84 -10.54 24.38
C GLN A 4 -19.63 -9.81 23.81
N THR A 5 -18.60 -10.56 23.46
CA THR A 5 -17.42 -10.01 22.79
C THR A 5 -17.72 -9.77 21.33
N VAL A 6 -17.44 -8.55 20.86
CA VAL A 6 -17.52 -8.17 19.43
C VAL A 6 -16.13 -7.74 18.99
N ILE A 7 -15.64 -8.32 17.90
CA ILE A 7 -14.29 -8.06 17.37
C ILE A 7 -14.42 -7.55 15.94
N GLY A 8 -13.75 -6.44 15.65
CA GLY A 8 -13.57 -5.92 14.30
C GLY A 8 -12.12 -6.08 13.86
N LEU A 9 -11.92 -6.42 12.59
CA LEU A 9 -10.60 -6.51 11.98
C LEU A 9 -10.55 -5.59 10.75
N GLU A 10 -9.43 -4.90 10.59
CA GLU A 10 -9.09 -4.17 9.37
C GLU A 10 -7.86 -4.84 8.75
N VAL A 11 -7.94 -5.16 7.46
CA VAL A 11 -6.90 -5.90 6.73
C VAL A 11 -6.48 -5.09 5.52
N HIS A 12 -5.17 -4.87 5.37
CA HIS A 12 -4.59 -4.26 4.17
C HIS A 12 -3.84 -5.34 3.39
N ALA A 13 -4.03 -5.36 2.07
CA ALA A 13 -3.32 -6.24 1.16
C ALA A 13 -2.78 -5.41 -0.02
N GLN A 14 -1.49 -5.57 -0.32
CA GLN A 14 -0.88 -4.93 -1.47
C GLN A 14 -1.20 -5.73 -2.74
N LEU A 15 -1.71 -5.06 -3.77
CA LEU A 15 -1.94 -5.68 -5.08
C LEU A 15 -0.60 -5.92 -5.80
N SER A 16 -0.41 -7.11 -6.37
CA SER A 16 0.76 -7.50 -7.17
C SER A 16 0.77 -6.87 -8.58
N THR A 17 0.55 -5.57 -8.64
CA THR A 17 0.64 -4.75 -9.85
C THR A 17 2.09 -4.40 -10.14
N GLN A 18 2.45 -4.11 -11.39
CA GLN A 18 3.80 -3.67 -11.77
C GLN A 18 4.00 -2.15 -11.60
N SER A 19 2.91 -1.37 -11.65
CA SER A 19 2.91 0.09 -11.50
C SER A 19 2.10 0.53 -10.28
N LYS A 20 2.41 1.71 -9.75
CA LYS A 20 1.62 2.33 -8.68
C LYS A 20 0.19 2.62 -9.14
N ILE A 21 -0.69 2.83 -8.17
CA ILE A 21 -2.13 2.99 -8.39
C ILE A 21 -2.49 4.24 -9.23
N PHE A 22 -1.74 5.33 -9.09
CA PHE A 22 -2.03 6.61 -9.76
C PHE A 22 -0.93 7.09 -10.72
N CYS A 23 0.12 6.31 -10.93
CA CYS A 23 1.20 6.66 -11.85
C CYS A 23 1.96 5.43 -12.36
N GLY A 24 2.80 5.60 -13.39
CA GLY A 24 3.57 4.52 -13.99
C GLY A 24 4.81 4.06 -13.20
N CYS A 25 5.09 4.62 -12.01
CA CYS A 25 6.25 4.21 -11.21
C CYS A 25 6.15 2.75 -10.75
N SER A 26 7.29 2.06 -10.65
CA SER A 26 7.38 0.67 -10.21
C SER A 26 6.93 0.48 -8.75
N THR A 27 6.30 -0.66 -8.48
CA THR A 27 5.96 -1.19 -7.14
C THR A 27 7.00 -2.18 -6.62
N ALA A 28 8.07 -2.46 -7.37
CA ALA A 28 9.08 -3.43 -7.00
C ALA A 28 9.82 -3.03 -5.70
N PHE A 29 10.14 -4.05 -4.90
CA PHE A 29 10.87 -3.91 -3.65
C PHE A 29 12.38 -3.73 -3.89
N GLY A 30 13.07 -3.06 -2.94
CA GLY A 30 14.54 -3.03 -2.88
C GLY A 30 15.24 -1.98 -3.74
N ALA A 31 14.52 -0.96 -4.24
CA ALA A 31 15.13 0.12 -5.01
C ALA A 31 15.85 1.15 -4.11
N GLU A 32 16.83 1.85 -4.67
CA GLU A 32 17.52 2.97 -4.00
C GLU A 32 16.54 4.10 -3.62
N PRO A 33 16.84 4.88 -2.56
CA PRO A 33 15.97 5.96 -2.10
C PRO A 33 15.54 6.90 -3.22
N ASN A 34 14.24 7.17 -3.29
CA ASN A 34 13.61 8.10 -4.25
C ASN A 34 13.74 7.75 -5.75
N THR A 35 14.21 6.54 -6.10
CA THR A 35 14.34 6.14 -7.52
C THR A 35 13.02 5.69 -8.17
N HIS A 36 12.05 5.22 -7.38
CA HIS A 36 10.68 4.95 -7.83
C HIS A 36 9.73 6.15 -7.60
N GLY A 37 10.22 7.39 -7.73
CA GLY A 37 9.46 8.62 -7.56
C GLY A 37 9.10 9.29 -8.89
N CYS A 38 7.98 10.01 -8.92
CA CYS A 38 7.61 10.95 -9.98
C CYS A 38 6.71 12.05 -9.41
N PRO A 39 6.49 13.17 -10.12
CA PRO A 39 5.70 14.29 -9.61
C PRO A 39 4.33 13.91 -9.07
N VAL A 40 3.67 12.90 -9.66
CA VAL A 40 2.32 12.45 -9.27
C VAL A 40 2.28 11.69 -7.94
N CYS A 41 3.38 11.04 -7.53
CA CYS A 41 3.41 10.25 -6.30
C CYS A 41 4.23 10.88 -5.18
N THR A 42 4.85 12.02 -5.44
CA THR A 42 5.61 12.83 -4.47
C THR A 42 4.93 14.16 -4.14
N GLY A 43 3.76 14.43 -4.72
CA GLY A 43 2.96 15.65 -4.62
C GLY A 43 1.87 15.64 -5.67
#